data_AF-A0A378L4C0-F1
#
_entry.id   AF-A0A378L4C0-F1
#
_cell.length_a   1.000
_cell.length_b   1.000
_cell.length_c   1.000
_cell.angle_alpha   90.00
_cell.angle_beta   90.00
_cell.angle_gamma   90.00
#
_symmetry.space_group_name_H-M   'P 1'
#
loop_
_entity.id
_entity.type
_entity.pdbx_description
1 polymer ?
#
loop_
_entity_poly.entity_id
_entity_poly.type
_entity_poly.pdbx_seq_one_letter_code
_entity_poly.pdbx_strand_id
1 'polypeptide(L)'
;MITVIFSLGQFISSDVKKLKDSFQTSLAQENKEVDGETVWNWIIPYLPRLRLDQIPLEQLCEEFNTHFSSSLTFADFKKNFNSMSQVDANSLHRIEQFRDYLSERSDIRFLIVSHTNTSQFDFIMDQLEQVLPACRSGVINNQSTSDLDSQMLFATSMYSQCEKHPDTLKRAITQLEIDLEKPIISFLNTINELNDAADFTYIQADPILNTEKVIEELDERQHCGLSLGF
;
A
#
# COMPACT_ATOMS: atom_id res chain seq x y z
N MET A 1 -8.56 16.98 13.03
CA MET A 1 -7.63 16.52 11.98
C MET A 1 -8.47 15.80 10.95
N ILE A 2 -8.35 16.16 9.68
CA ILE A 2 -9.00 15.49 8.55
C ILE A 2 -8.20 14.22 8.26
N THR A 3 -8.87 13.08 8.14
CA THR A 3 -8.22 11.82 7.75
C THR A 3 -8.49 11.55 6.28
N VAL A 4 -7.44 11.41 5.49
CA VAL A 4 -7.52 11.08 4.07
C VAL A 4 -7.00 9.66 3.84
N ILE A 5 -7.81 8.82 3.23
CA ILE A 5 -7.56 7.39 3.06
C ILE A 5 -7.13 7.11 1.63
N PHE A 6 -6.01 6.40 1.48
CA PHE A 6 -5.46 5.97 0.19
C PHE A 6 -5.07 4.51 0.23
N SER A 7 -4.88 3.90 -0.94
CA SER A 7 -4.13 2.64 -1.08
C SER A 7 -2.65 2.88 -1.35
N LEU A 8 -1.78 2.06 -0.76
CA LEU A 8 -0.35 2.09 -1.09
C LEU A 8 -0.11 1.84 -2.58
N GLY A 9 -0.90 0.96 -3.20
CA GLY A 9 -0.81 0.68 -4.64
C GLY A 9 -1.07 1.91 -5.52
N GLN A 10 -1.89 2.85 -5.04
CA GLN A 10 -2.18 4.12 -5.72
C GLN A 10 -0.99 5.10 -5.68
N PHE A 11 -0.12 4.97 -4.68
CA PHE A 11 1.09 5.77 -4.53
C PHE A 11 2.23 5.22 -5.40
N ILE A 12 2.45 3.90 -5.37
CA ILE A 12 3.65 3.28 -5.97
C ILE A 12 3.45 2.69 -7.36
N SER A 13 2.21 2.65 -7.86
CA SER A 13 1.88 2.14 -9.20
C SER A 13 2.34 0.69 -9.42
N SER A 14 1.92 -0.24 -8.55
CA SER A 14 2.35 -1.65 -8.63
C SER A 14 2.08 -2.28 -10.01
N ASP A 15 3.08 -2.97 -10.56
CA ASP A 15 3.07 -3.46 -11.94
C ASP A 15 3.30 -4.97 -12.02
N VAL A 16 2.20 -5.72 -12.17
CA VAL A 16 2.24 -7.20 -12.32
C VAL A 16 3.03 -7.61 -13.56
N LYS A 17 3.09 -6.79 -14.61
CA LYS A 17 3.86 -7.11 -15.82
C LYS A 17 5.35 -7.22 -15.48
N LYS A 18 5.89 -6.37 -14.62
CA LYS A 18 7.30 -6.46 -14.17
C LYS A 18 7.59 -7.79 -13.48
N LEU A 19 6.69 -8.27 -12.61
CA LEU A 19 6.83 -9.59 -11.98
C LEU A 19 6.84 -10.71 -13.02
N LYS A 20 5.86 -10.68 -13.94
CA LYS A 20 5.76 -11.68 -15.03
C LYS A 20 7.03 -11.71 -15.87
N ASP A 21 7.48 -10.56 -16.34
CA ASP A 21 8.68 -10.42 -17.17
C ASP A 21 9.95 -10.84 -16.41
N SER A 22 10.06 -10.51 -15.12
CA SER A 22 11.23 -10.84 -14.29
C SER A 22 11.36 -12.36 -14.09
N PHE A 23 10.28 -13.05 -13.73
CA PHE A 23 10.32 -14.50 -13.58
C PHE A 23 10.56 -15.22 -14.91
N GLN A 24 9.89 -14.79 -15.99
CA GLN A 24 10.13 -15.35 -17.33
C GLN A 24 11.59 -15.21 -17.74
N THR A 25 12.20 -14.05 -17.49
CA THR A 25 13.61 -13.82 -17.80
C THR A 25 14.52 -14.73 -16.98
N SER A 26 14.30 -14.86 -15.67
CA SER A 26 15.11 -15.74 -14.82
C SER A 26 14.97 -17.22 -15.17
N LEU A 27 13.76 -17.69 -15.47
CA LEU A 27 13.52 -19.08 -15.85
C LEU A 27 14.13 -19.40 -17.22
N ALA A 28 14.08 -18.47 -18.17
CA ALA A 28 14.76 -18.63 -19.46
C ALA A 28 16.28 -18.80 -19.31
N GLN A 29 16.91 -18.14 -18.33
CA GLN A 29 18.34 -18.31 -18.02
C GLN A 29 18.68 -19.72 -17.51
N GLU A 30 17.71 -20.45 -16.95
CA GLU A 30 17.83 -21.86 -16.56
C GLU A 30 17.35 -22.84 -17.66
N ASN A 31 17.16 -22.36 -18.89
CA ASN A 31 16.60 -23.11 -20.02
C ASN A 31 15.20 -23.68 -19.75
N LYS A 32 14.37 -22.94 -19.01
CA LYS A 32 12.96 -23.28 -18.77
C LYS A 32 12.06 -22.48 -19.70
N GLU A 33 11.21 -23.16 -20.45
CA GLU A 33 10.20 -22.54 -21.31
C GLU A 33 8.90 -22.31 -20.53
N VAL A 34 8.93 -21.35 -19.60
CA VAL A 34 7.77 -20.97 -18.78
C VAL A 34 7.53 -19.47 -18.96
N ASP A 35 6.32 -19.10 -19.38
CA ASP A 35 5.95 -17.69 -19.52
C ASP A 35 5.53 -17.05 -18.18
N GLY A 36 5.57 -15.72 -18.15
CA GLY A 36 5.22 -14.97 -16.95
C GLY A 36 3.76 -15.13 -16.52
N GLU A 37 2.84 -15.40 -17.45
CA GLU A 37 1.42 -15.61 -17.13
C GLU A 37 1.21 -16.92 -16.36
N THR A 38 1.92 -17.97 -16.75
CA THR A 38 1.94 -19.27 -16.06
C THR A 38 2.45 -19.12 -14.64
N VAL A 39 3.55 -18.37 -14.45
CA VAL A 39 4.07 -18.05 -13.12
C VAL A 39 3.05 -17.26 -12.29
N TRP A 40 2.43 -16.23 -12.88
CA TRP A 40 1.43 -15.42 -12.17
C TRP A 40 0.23 -16.25 -11.71
N ASN A 41 -0.33 -17.07 -12.61
CA ASN A 41 -1.46 -17.94 -12.28
C ASN A 41 -1.12 -18.97 -11.20
N TRP A 42 0.13 -19.42 -11.13
CA TRP A 42 0.61 -20.28 -10.06
C TRP A 42 0.76 -19.52 -8.73
N ILE A 43 1.20 -18.26 -8.74
CA ILE A 43 1.38 -17.44 -7.52
C ILE A 43 0.03 -16.98 -6.92
N ILE A 44 -0.98 -16.66 -7.75
CA ILE A 44 -2.26 -16.08 -7.30
C ILE A 44 -2.88 -16.79 -6.07
N PRO A 45 -3.00 -18.13 -6.03
CA PRO A 45 -3.60 -18.85 -4.89
C PRO A 45 -2.85 -18.66 -3.57
N TYR A 46 -1.55 -18.32 -3.62
CA TYR A 46 -0.71 -18.10 -2.44
C TYR A 46 -0.80 -16.67 -1.90
N LEU A 47 -1.20 -15.70 -2.73
CA LEU A 47 -1.22 -14.28 -2.35
C LEU A 47 -2.04 -13.98 -1.08
N PRO A 48 -3.24 -14.55 -0.85
CA PRO A 48 -3.98 -14.29 0.39
C PRO A 48 -3.19 -14.71 1.64
N ARG A 49 -2.52 -15.87 1.59
CA ARG A 49 -1.72 -16.40 2.71
C ARG A 49 -0.46 -15.55 2.93
N LEU A 50 0.21 -15.13 1.86
CA LEU A 50 1.37 -14.22 1.95
C LEU A 50 0.99 -12.86 2.56
N ARG A 51 -0.17 -12.30 2.18
CA ARG A 51 -0.65 -10.99 2.68
C ARG A 51 -0.95 -10.98 4.17
N LEU A 52 -1.27 -12.13 4.72
CA LEU A 52 -1.55 -12.35 6.14
C LEU A 52 -0.36 -12.96 6.87
N ASP A 53 0.81 -13.07 6.23
CA ASP A 53 2.02 -13.68 6.82
C ASP A 53 1.80 -15.12 7.32
N GLN A 54 0.87 -15.86 6.69
CA GLN A 54 0.54 -17.25 7.02
C GLN A 54 1.49 -18.27 6.37
N ILE A 55 2.27 -17.83 5.37
CA ILE A 55 3.38 -18.57 4.79
C ILE A 55 4.56 -17.62 4.59
N PRO A 56 5.80 -18.03 4.91
CA PRO A 56 6.98 -17.25 4.60
C PRO A 56 7.28 -17.30 3.09
N LEU A 57 7.94 -16.28 2.56
CA LEU A 57 8.28 -16.21 1.14
C LEU A 57 9.31 -17.28 0.75
N GLU A 58 10.18 -17.67 1.69
CA GLU A 58 11.16 -18.73 1.55
C GLU A 58 10.48 -20.07 1.22
N GLN A 59 9.38 -20.40 1.92
CA GLN A 59 8.60 -21.60 1.62
C GLN A 59 7.99 -21.53 0.20
N LEU A 60 7.49 -20.37 -0.21
CA LEU A 60 6.97 -20.20 -1.57
C LEU A 60 8.08 -20.40 -2.62
N CYS A 61 9.31 -19.96 -2.35
CA CYS A 61 10.47 -20.21 -3.21
C CYS A 61 10.78 -21.71 -3.35
N GLU A 62 10.73 -22.47 -2.25
CA GLU A 62 10.93 -23.92 -2.27
C GLU A 62 9.85 -24.64 -3.08
N GLU A 63 8.59 -24.26 -2.89
CA GLU A 63 7.46 -24.80 -3.66
C GLU A 63 7.56 -24.42 -5.15
N PHE A 64 8.00 -23.19 -5.44
CA PHE A 64 8.21 -22.71 -6.82
C PHE A 64 9.30 -23.52 -7.53
N ASN A 65 10.45 -23.70 -6.88
CA ASN A 65 11.56 -24.49 -7.43
C ASN A 65 11.16 -25.93 -7.67
N THR A 66 10.34 -26.50 -6.79
CA THR A 66 9.78 -27.84 -6.99
C THR A 66 8.83 -27.88 -8.19
N HIS A 67 7.90 -26.92 -8.30
CA HIS A 67 6.88 -26.89 -9.33
C HIS A 67 7.46 -26.66 -10.74
N PHE A 68 8.33 -25.67 -10.90
CA PHE A 68 8.94 -25.31 -12.19
C PHE A 68 10.26 -26.05 -12.45
N SER A 69 10.67 -26.94 -11.55
CA SER A 69 11.97 -27.63 -11.59
C SER A 69 13.15 -26.66 -11.74
N SER A 70 13.05 -25.47 -11.12
CA SER A 70 14.07 -24.41 -11.16
C SER A 70 15.05 -24.51 -10.00
N SER A 71 16.14 -23.76 -10.09
CA SER A 71 17.19 -23.68 -9.07
C SER A 71 17.41 -22.25 -8.56
N LEU A 72 16.38 -21.40 -8.64
CA LEU A 72 16.48 -20.02 -8.19
C LEU A 72 16.88 -19.97 -6.72
N THR A 73 17.88 -19.14 -6.41
CA THR A 73 18.19 -18.83 -5.02
C THR A 73 17.04 -18.04 -4.41
N PHE A 74 16.90 -18.05 -3.08
CA PHE A 74 15.89 -17.23 -2.41
C PHE A 74 16.07 -15.73 -2.74
N ALA A 75 17.32 -15.27 -2.88
CA ALA A 75 17.60 -13.88 -3.26
C ALA A 75 17.07 -13.54 -4.67
N ASP A 76 17.28 -14.42 -5.64
CA ASP A 76 16.77 -14.24 -7.01
C ASP A 76 15.24 -14.31 -7.05
N PHE A 77 14.65 -15.28 -6.34
CA PHE A 77 13.20 -15.39 -6.20
C PHE A 77 12.60 -14.13 -5.58
N LYS A 78 13.16 -13.66 -4.45
CA LYS A 78 12.72 -12.43 -3.77
C LYS A 78 12.83 -11.21 -4.68
N LYS A 79 13.93 -11.09 -5.43
CA LYS A 79 14.12 -10.01 -6.43
C LYS A 79 13.02 -10.06 -7.50
N ASN A 80 12.74 -11.23 -8.06
CA ASN A 80 11.71 -11.39 -9.08
C ASN A 80 10.31 -11.07 -8.52
N PHE A 81 10.00 -11.57 -7.33
CA PHE A 81 8.73 -11.37 -6.64
C PHE A 81 8.47 -9.90 -6.27
N ASN A 82 9.51 -9.20 -5.81
CA ASN A 82 9.41 -7.79 -5.42
C ASN A 82 9.42 -6.82 -6.61
N SER A 83 9.72 -7.28 -7.84
CA SER A 83 9.84 -6.42 -9.01
C SER A 83 8.55 -5.67 -9.38
N MET A 84 7.38 -6.23 -9.05
CA MET A 84 6.09 -5.52 -9.19
C MET A 84 5.92 -4.34 -8.23
N SER A 85 6.73 -4.28 -7.17
CA SER A 85 6.70 -3.27 -6.11
C SER A 85 7.86 -2.27 -6.23
N GLN A 86 8.53 -2.23 -7.38
CA GLN A 86 9.53 -1.21 -7.69
C GLN A 86 8.85 0.15 -7.81
N VAL A 87 9.23 1.09 -6.94
CA VAL A 87 8.78 2.48 -6.99
C VAL A 87 9.60 3.21 -8.05
N ASP A 88 8.93 3.77 -9.06
CA ASP A 88 9.60 4.54 -10.11
C ASP A 88 9.75 6.03 -9.73
N ALA A 89 10.53 6.76 -10.53
CA ALA A 89 10.78 8.18 -10.29
C ALA A 89 9.51 9.03 -10.26
N ASN A 90 8.50 8.69 -11.07
CA ASN A 90 7.22 9.41 -11.09
C ASN A 90 6.42 9.19 -9.81
N SER A 91 6.45 7.96 -9.29
CA SER A 91 5.82 7.59 -8.03
C SER A 91 6.53 8.27 -6.85
N LEU A 92 7.87 8.26 -6.82
CA LEU A 92 8.67 8.98 -5.82
C LEU A 92 8.36 10.49 -5.84
N HIS A 93 8.32 11.10 -7.02
CA HIS A 93 7.98 12.51 -7.16
C HIS A 93 6.59 12.83 -6.62
N ARG A 94 5.59 11.98 -6.88
CA ARG A 94 4.24 12.13 -6.32
C ARG A 94 4.23 12.03 -4.79
N ILE A 95 5.00 11.10 -4.22
CA ILE A 95 5.15 10.97 -2.77
C ILE A 95 5.79 12.23 -2.16
N GLU A 96 6.80 12.80 -2.83
CA GLU A 96 7.41 14.08 -2.41
C GLU A 96 6.38 15.21 -2.40
N GLN A 97 5.58 15.34 -3.45
CA GLN A 97 4.53 16.38 -3.52
C GLN A 97 3.51 16.23 -2.37
N PHE A 98 3.09 15.00 -2.06
CA PHE A 98 2.20 14.75 -0.93
C PHE A 98 2.85 15.02 0.43
N ARG A 99 4.13 14.69 0.60
CA ARG A 99 4.90 15.04 1.81
C ARG A 99 4.95 16.55 1.99
N ASP A 100 5.29 17.28 0.93
CA ASP A 100 5.42 18.74 0.97
C ASP A 100 4.06 19.38 1.29
N TYR A 101 2.99 18.91 0.65
CA TYR A 101 1.61 19.31 0.97
C TYR A 101 1.26 19.08 2.46
N LEU A 102 1.56 17.91 3.01
CA LEU A 102 1.30 17.60 4.42
C LEU A 102 2.12 18.49 5.36
N SER A 103 3.36 18.84 5.00
CA SER A 103 4.22 19.70 5.82
C SER A 103 3.64 21.11 6.01
N GLU A 104 2.80 21.56 5.07
CA GLU A 104 2.10 22.84 5.12
C GLU A 104 0.70 22.73 5.77
N ARG A 105 0.22 21.51 6.06
CA ARG A 105 -1.16 21.23 6.52
C ARG A 105 -1.20 20.27 7.71
N SER A 106 -0.85 20.78 8.89
CA SER A 106 -0.86 20.02 10.15
C SER A 106 -2.24 19.50 10.58
N ASP A 107 -3.30 20.01 9.96
CA ASP A 107 -4.68 19.59 10.19
C ASP A 107 -5.08 18.37 9.34
N ILE A 108 -4.25 17.93 8.40
CA ILE A 108 -4.48 16.77 7.54
C ILE A 108 -3.55 15.61 7.93
N ARG A 109 -4.10 14.40 7.91
CA ARG A 109 -3.35 13.14 8.04
C ARG A 109 -3.76 12.18 6.94
N PHE A 110 -2.77 11.53 6.34
CA PHE A 110 -2.95 10.45 5.38
C PHE A 110 -2.85 9.10 6.09
N LEU A 111 -3.85 8.26 5.85
CA LEU A 111 -3.90 6.87 6.27
C LEU A 111 -3.86 5.97 5.04
N ILE A 112 -2.72 5.33 4.84
CA ILE A 112 -2.43 4.48 3.69
C ILE A 112 -2.78 3.04 4.07
N VAL A 113 -3.87 2.53 3.49
CA VAL A 113 -4.36 1.17 3.71
C VAL A 113 -3.82 0.24 2.61
N SER A 114 -3.26 -0.90 2.97
CA SER A 114 -2.60 -1.78 1.99
C SER A 114 -2.80 -3.27 2.24
N HIS A 115 -3.12 -4.00 1.18
CA HIS A 115 -2.96 -5.45 1.10
C HIS A 115 -1.61 -5.78 0.46
N THR A 116 -0.63 -6.06 1.30
CA THR A 116 0.73 -6.39 0.92
C THR A 116 1.25 -7.52 1.79
N ASN A 117 2.40 -8.08 1.45
CA ASN A 117 3.13 -9.02 2.30
C ASN A 117 4.42 -8.37 2.82
N THR A 118 5.02 -8.99 3.83
CA THR A 118 6.23 -8.50 4.50
C THR A 118 7.36 -8.17 3.52
N SER A 119 7.66 -9.06 2.58
CA SER A 119 8.75 -8.85 1.62
C SER A 119 8.53 -7.65 0.70
N GLN A 120 7.33 -7.51 0.15
CA GLN A 120 7.00 -6.39 -0.73
C GLN A 120 6.90 -5.09 0.07
N PHE A 121 6.29 -5.11 1.25
CA PHE A 121 6.18 -3.93 2.10
C PHE A 121 7.56 -3.39 2.49
N ASP A 122 8.45 -4.24 2.98
CA ASP A 122 9.80 -3.82 3.35
C ASP A 122 10.57 -3.28 2.16
N PHE A 123 10.46 -3.95 1.00
CA PHE A 123 11.08 -3.47 -0.23
C PHE A 123 10.56 -2.10 -0.66
N ILE A 124 9.26 -1.83 -0.50
CA ILE A 124 8.68 -0.52 -0.79
C ILE A 124 9.20 0.52 0.21
N MET A 125 9.15 0.23 1.52
CA MET A 125 9.61 1.15 2.57
C MET A 125 11.08 1.56 2.36
N ASP A 126 11.97 0.62 2.02
CA ASP A 126 13.39 0.90 1.72
C ASP A 126 13.56 1.92 0.58
N GLN A 127 12.67 1.88 -0.42
CA GLN A 127 12.67 2.85 -1.52
C GLN A 127 12.05 4.18 -1.10
N LEU A 128 10.99 4.15 -0.28
CA LEU A 128 10.31 5.35 0.20
C LEU A 128 11.16 6.17 1.18
N GLU A 129 12.05 5.54 1.95
CA GLU A 129 12.94 6.26 2.89
C GLU A 129 13.79 7.34 2.21
N GLN A 130 14.03 7.24 0.89
CA GLN A 130 14.74 8.25 0.11
C GLN A 130 14.01 9.59 0.06
N VAL A 131 12.68 9.57 0.10
CA VAL A 131 11.81 10.76 -0.05
C VAL A 131 10.96 11.02 1.18
N LEU A 132 10.72 10.02 2.02
CA LEU A 132 9.97 10.10 3.26
C LEU A 132 10.82 9.50 4.39
N PRO A 133 11.77 10.29 4.93
CA PRO A 133 12.66 9.83 6.01
C PRO A 133 11.84 9.32 7.20
N ALA A 134 12.30 8.22 7.80
CA ALA A 134 11.63 7.56 8.93
C ALA A 134 10.17 7.12 8.65
N CYS A 135 9.75 6.92 7.40
CA CYS A 135 8.40 6.43 7.06
C CYS A 135 8.00 5.15 7.81
N ARG A 136 8.97 4.32 8.18
CA ARG A 136 8.76 3.10 8.98
C ARG A 136 8.23 3.36 10.39
N SER A 137 8.46 4.54 10.99
CA SER A 137 7.88 4.87 12.30
C SER A 137 6.36 5.06 12.20
N GLY A 138 5.84 5.51 11.06
CA GLY A 138 4.40 5.68 10.81
C GLY A 138 3.64 4.36 10.55
N VAL A 139 4.27 3.20 10.69
CA VAL A 139 3.62 1.91 10.46
C VAL A 139 2.77 1.53 11.66
N ILE A 140 1.47 1.33 11.44
CA ILE A 140 0.53 0.89 12.47
C ILE A 140 0.69 -0.62 12.66
N ASN A 141 1.36 -0.98 13.75
CA ASN A 141 1.59 -2.36 14.14
C ASN A 141 1.25 -2.57 15.62
N ASN A 142 1.49 -3.77 16.14
CA ASN A 142 1.18 -4.12 17.53
C ASN A 142 2.31 -3.76 18.52
N GLN A 143 3.39 -3.12 18.05
CA GLN A 143 4.58 -2.82 18.82
C GLN A 143 4.58 -1.34 19.27
N SER A 144 5.25 -1.05 20.38
CA SER A 144 5.30 0.28 21.00
C SER A 144 6.25 1.27 20.30
N THR A 145 6.79 0.92 19.14
CA THR A 145 7.77 1.73 18.39
C THR A 145 7.13 2.61 17.32
N SER A 146 5.82 2.51 17.12
CA SER A 146 5.10 3.31 16.13
C SER A 146 4.95 4.75 16.59
N ASP A 147 5.35 5.68 15.73
CA ASP A 147 5.05 7.11 15.84
C ASP A 147 3.67 7.38 15.23
N LEU A 148 2.64 7.25 16.08
CA LEU A 148 1.24 7.44 15.68
C LEU A 148 0.88 8.92 15.51
N ASP A 149 1.79 9.84 15.81
CA ASP A 149 1.62 11.28 15.60
C ASP A 149 1.99 11.72 14.17
N SER A 150 2.66 10.86 13.40
CA SER A 150 2.98 11.10 11.99
C SER A 150 1.73 11.47 11.17
N GLN A 151 1.91 12.41 10.22
CA GLN A 151 0.87 12.77 9.25
C GLN A 151 0.70 11.72 8.14
N MET A 152 1.66 10.82 7.95
CA MET A 152 1.53 9.71 7.01
C MET A 152 1.68 8.39 7.75
N LEU A 153 0.57 7.64 7.82
CA LEU A 153 0.49 6.37 8.53
C LEU A 153 0.19 5.23 7.58
N PHE A 154 0.75 4.05 7.85
CA PHE A 154 0.58 2.85 7.03
C PHE A 154 -0.15 1.77 7.81
N ALA A 155 -1.35 1.40 7.36
CA ALA A 155 -2.16 0.30 7.87
C ALA A 155 -2.11 -0.87 6.89
N THR A 156 -1.49 -1.98 7.27
CA THR A 156 -1.26 -3.11 6.35
C THR A 156 -1.88 -4.42 6.83
N SER A 157 -2.27 -5.28 5.88
CA SER A 157 -2.86 -6.60 6.15
C SER A 157 -1.95 -7.52 6.97
N MET A 158 -0.64 -7.43 6.78
CA MET A 158 0.34 -8.24 7.51
C MET A 158 0.32 -7.97 9.03
N TYR A 159 0.04 -6.73 9.45
CA TYR A 159 -0.09 -6.40 10.88
C TYR A 159 -1.54 -6.49 11.38
N SER A 160 -2.52 -6.15 10.53
CA SER A 160 -3.94 -6.21 10.87
C SER A 160 -4.51 -7.62 10.92
N GLN A 161 -3.92 -8.54 10.16
CA GLN A 161 -4.44 -9.87 9.90
C GLN A 161 -5.85 -9.84 9.29
N CYS A 162 -6.20 -8.73 8.62
CA CYS A 162 -7.48 -8.54 7.94
C CYS A 162 -7.33 -8.79 6.44
N GLU A 163 -8.27 -9.55 5.87
CA GLU A 163 -8.31 -9.87 4.44
C GLU A 163 -8.81 -8.72 3.56
N LYS A 164 -9.60 -7.80 4.13
CA LYS A 164 -10.30 -6.74 3.41
C LYS A 164 -9.82 -5.36 3.86
N HIS A 165 -9.81 -4.40 2.93
CA HIS A 165 -9.40 -3.03 3.22
C HIS A 165 -10.32 -2.35 4.26
N PRO A 166 -11.67 -2.50 4.21
CA PRO A 166 -12.54 -1.95 5.25
C PRO A 166 -12.20 -2.45 6.66
N ASP A 167 -11.88 -3.73 6.82
CA ASP A 167 -11.53 -4.31 8.12
C ASP A 167 -10.18 -3.78 8.62
N THR A 168 -9.20 -3.65 7.71
CA THR A 168 -7.90 -3.03 8.00
C THR A 168 -8.06 -1.56 8.42
N LEU A 169 -8.91 -0.80 7.72
CA LEU A 169 -9.21 0.59 8.07
C LEU A 169 -9.90 0.67 9.44
N LYS A 170 -10.92 -0.15 9.69
CA LYS A 170 -11.65 -0.15 10.97
C LYS A 170 -10.71 -0.40 12.15
N ARG A 171 -9.76 -1.32 11.99
CA ARG A 171 -8.72 -1.58 12.99
C ARG A 171 -7.82 -0.36 13.20
N ALA A 172 -7.38 0.28 12.11
CA ALA A 172 -6.56 1.49 12.19
C ALA A 172 -7.30 2.65 12.87
N ILE A 173 -8.57 2.89 12.52
CA ILE A 173 -9.44 3.89 13.17
C ILE A 173 -9.52 3.65 14.68
N THR A 174 -9.74 2.39 15.08
CA THR A 174 -9.84 2.02 16.49
C THR A 174 -8.51 2.24 17.22
N GLN A 175 -7.40 1.83 16.61
CA GLN A 175 -6.07 1.92 17.23
C GLN A 175 -5.54 3.36 17.32
N LEU A 176 -5.89 4.19 16.36
CA LEU A 176 -5.51 5.61 16.32
C LEU A 176 -6.49 6.52 17.05
N GLU A 177 -7.58 5.97 17.58
CA GLU A 177 -8.68 6.71 18.21
C GLU A 177 -9.17 7.86 17.31
N ILE A 178 -9.33 7.58 16.00
CA ILE A 178 -9.77 8.60 15.03
C ILE A 178 -11.16 9.09 15.41
N ASP A 179 -11.27 10.40 15.61
CA ASP A 179 -12.54 11.11 15.86
C ASP A 179 -13.42 11.06 14.61
N LEU A 180 -14.46 10.22 14.67
CA LEU A 180 -15.41 10.00 13.57
C LEU A 180 -16.39 11.16 13.35
N GLU A 181 -16.37 12.18 14.22
CA GLU A 181 -17.06 13.46 14.00
C GLU A 181 -16.23 14.41 13.10
N LYS A 182 -14.97 14.08 12.83
CA LYS A 182 -14.12 14.83 11.88
C LYS A 182 -14.28 14.30 10.46
N PRO A 183 -13.96 15.12 9.44
CA PRO A 183 -14.05 14.69 8.06
C PRO A 183 -13.10 13.53 7.77
N ILE A 184 -13.65 12.51 7.12
CA ILE A 184 -12.92 11.36 6.60
C ILE A 184 -13.14 11.30 5.09
N ILE A 185 -12.06 11.42 4.32
CA ILE A 185 -12.10 11.45 2.86
C ILE A 185 -11.42 10.19 2.35
N SER A 186 -12.08 9.40 1.52
CA SER A 186 -11.49 8.20 0.92
C SER A 186 -11.31 8.38 -0.58
N PHE A 187 -10.08 8.16 -1.06
CA PHE A 187 -9.77 7.97 -2.47
C PHE A 187 -9.63 6.49 -2.84
N LEU A 188 -9.83 5.59 -1.86
CA LEU A 188 -9.70 4.16 -2.02
C LEU A 188 -11.05 3.54 -2.39
N ASN A 189 -11.17 3.05 -3.63
CA ASN A 189 -12.43 2.50 -4.18
C ASN A 189 -13.05 1.34 -3.41
N THR A 190 -12.27 0.58 -2.65
CA THR A 190 -12.79 -0.49 -1.78
C THR A 190 -13.37 0.03 -0.45
N ILE A 191 -13.26 1.33 -0.20
CA ILE A 191 -13.77 2.03 0.98
C ILE A 191 -14.58 3.21 0.46
N ASN A 192 -15.81 2.91 0.03
CA ASN A 192 -16.76 3.88 -0.51
C ASN A 192 -17.86 4.28 0.49
N GLU A 193 -17.88 3.65 1.67
CA GLU A 193 -18.78 3.95 2.77
C GLU A 193 -18.09 3.69 4.12
N LEU A 194 -18.46 4.46 5.14
CA LEU A 194 -18.07 4.28 6.53
C LEU A 194 -19.22 4.72 7.44
N ASN A 195 -20.07 3.77 7.81
CA ASN A 195 -21.39 4.05 8.41
C ASN A 195 -21.34 4.78 9.76
N ASP A 196 -20.22 4.67 10.49
CA ASP A 196 -20.08 5.28 11.82
C ASP A 196 -19.47 6.69 11.76
N ALA A 197 -19.13 7.21 10.58
CA ALA A 197 -18.52 8.53 10.40
C ALA A 197 -19.55 9.59 10.01
N ALA A 198 -19.57 10.70 10.76
CA ALA A 198 -20.53 11.80 10.56
C ALA A 198 -20.34 12.52 9.22
N ASP A 199 -19.08 12.65 8.79
CA ASP A 199 -18.70 13.30 7.53
C ASP A 199 -17.70 12.43 6.76
N PHE A 200 -18.24 11.40 6.12
CA PHE A 200 -17.48 10.55 5.20
C PHE A 200 -17.75 10.94 3.74
N THR A 201 -16.68 11.15 2.98
CA THR A 201 -16.77 11.35 1.53
C THR A 201 -15.87 10.36 0.80
N TYR A 202 -16.44 9.63 -0.16
CA TYR A 202 -15.68 8.92 -1.17
C TYR A 202 -15.46 9.80 -2.42
N ILE A 203 -14.22 9.87 -2.90
CA ILE A 203 -13.83 10.54 -4.13
C ILE A 203 -13.23 9.49 -5.06
N GLN A 204 -13.78 9.37 -6.26
CA GLN A 204 -13.25 8.45 -7.25
C GLN A 204 -11.88 8.93 -7.73
N ALA A 205 -10.86 8.10 -7.52
CA ALA A 205 -9.52 8.30 -8.08
C ALA A 205 -9.18 7.21 -9.09
N ASP A 206 -8.29 7.56 -10.01
CA ASP A 206 -7.65 6.61 -10.90
C ASP A 206 -6.76 5.62 -10.12
N PRO A 207 -6.40 4.46 -10.70
CA PRO A 207 -5.47 3.51 -10.08
C PRO A 207 -4.11 4.14 -9.72
N ILE A 208 -3.73 5.20 -10.43
CA ILE A 208 -2.53 6.00 -10.21
C ILE A 208 -2.99 7.41 -9.85
N LEU A 209 -2.64 7.92 -8.67
CA LEU A 209 -3.10 9.23 -8.22
C LEU A 209 -2.55 10.35 -9.11
N ASN A 210 -3.42 11.28 -9.48
CA ASN A 210 -3.01 12.59 -9.95
C ASN A 210 -2.90 13.51 -8.74
N THR A 211 -1.68 13.85 -8.34
CA THR A 211 -1.41 14.63 -7.12
C THR A 211 -2.11 15.99 -7.15
N GLU A 212 -2.08 16.70 -8.27
CA GLU A 212 -2.66 18.03 -8.42
C GLU A 212 -4.17 18.00 -8.18
N LYS A 213 -4.87 17.05 -8.81
CA LYS A 213 -6.31 16.87 -8.61
C LYS A 213 -6.68 16.51 -7.18
N VAL A 214 -5.88 15.66 -6.53
CA VAL A 214 -6.12 15.28 -5.13
C VAL A 214 -5.94 16.50 -4.22
N ILE A 215 -4.89 17.29 -4.43
CA ILE A 215 -4.63 18.50 -3.65
C ILE A 215 -5.74 19.54 -3.87
N GLU A 216 -6.16 19.75 -5.12
CA GLU A 216 -7.27 20.64 -5.48
C GLU A 216 -8.56 20.24 -4.74
N GLU A 217 -8.93 18.95 -4.78
CA GLU A 217 -10.10 18.42 -4.06
C GLU A 217 -10.01 18.63 -2.54
N LEU A 218 -8.83 18.40 -1.95
CA LEU A 218 -8.63 18.61 -0.51
C LEU A 218 -8.71 20.09 -0.15
N ASP A 219 -8.14 20.98 -0.96
CA ASP A 219 -8.15 22.42 -0.75
C ASP A 219 -9.54 23.01 -0.91
N GLU A 220 -10.28 22.65 -1.97
CA GLU A 220 -11.66 23.11 -2.19
C GLU A 220 -12.56 22.75 -1.01
N ARG A 221 -12.43 21.54 -0.47
CA ARG A 221 -13.23 21.09 0.68
C ARG A 221 -12.91 21.81 1.97
N GLN A 222 -11.68 22.29 2.13
CA GLN A 222 -11.34 23.20 3.22
C GLN A 222 -11.90 24.60 3.01
N HIS A 223 -11.83 25.13 1.78
CA HIS A 223 -12.25 26.50 1.44
C HIS A 223 -13.76 26.68 1.38
N CYS A 224 -14.50 25.68 0.90
CA CYS A 224 -15.97 25.74 0.84
C CYS A 224 -16.61 25.79 2.23
N GLY A 225 -15.85 25.52 3.28
CA GLY A 225 -16.37 25.30 4.60
C GLY A 225 -17.26 24.07 4.59
N LEU A 226 -17.00 23.15 5.48
CA LEU A 226 -18.11 22.48 6.13
C LEU A 226 -18.94 23.56 6.83
N SER A 227 -19.82 24.19 6.06
CA SER A 227 -21.06 24.78 6.48
C SER A 227 -21.87 23.65 7.10
N LEU A 228 -21.52 23.29 8.33
CA LEU A 228 -22.43 22.58 9.21
C LEU A 228 -23.55 23.57 9.50
N GLY A 229 -24.67 23.32 8.83
CA GLY A 229 -25.90 24.07 9.01
C GLY A 229 -26.30 24.13 10.49
N PHE A 230 -26.90 25.27 10.82
CA PHE A 230 -27.60 25.65 12.04
C PHE A 230 -28.17 24.52 12.90
#